data_AF-A0A101AS06-F1
#
_entry.id   AF-A0A101AS06-F1
#
_cell.length_a   1.000
_cell.length_b   1.000
_cell.length_c   1.000
_cell.angle_alpha   90.00
_cell.angle_beta   90.00
_cell.angle_gamma   90.00
#
_symmetry.space_group_name_H-M   'P 1'
#
loop_
_entity.id
_entity.type
_entity.pdbx_description
1 polymer ?
#
loop_
_entity_poly.entity_id
_entity_poly.type
_entity_poly.pdbx_seq_one_letter_code
_entity_poly.pdbx_strand_id
1 'polypeptide(L)'
;MYLAVEFGTISAENLAQNVVAAILYFVIGALVLAAGFAMVDLLTPGRLRHLVFVEYRPNAVAVASGMYAALAIVVVSAIIASSSELAQGLLEALVYGLVGVALQGVALVILEGVVPGRFRDLIEADRLHPSAIATAVVLLAVGGVNAAALS
;
A
#
# COMPACT_ATOMS: atom_id res chain seq x y z
N MET A 1 -2.84 6.67 -47.45
CA MET A 1 -1.87 5.86 -46.68
C MET A 1 -2.69 4.93 -45.79
N TYR A 2 -2.88 3.67 -46.20
CA TYR A 2 -3.61 2.67 -45.40
C TYR A 2 -2.72 2.30 -44.21
N LEU A 3 -3.15 2.61 -42.99
CA LEU A 3 -2.57 2.04 -41.77
C LEU A 3 -2.97 0.57 -41.75
N ALA A 4 -2.07 -0.30 -42.21
CA ALA A 4 -2.22 -1.73 -41.98
C ALA A 4 -2.20 -1.94 -40.45
N VAL A 5 -3.32 -2.43 -39.91
CA VAL A 5 -3.35 -2.93 -38.53
C VAL A 5 -2.50 -4.20 -38.53
N GLU A 6 -1.29 -4.09 -37.99
CA GLU A 6 -0.37 -5.22 -37.83
C GLU A 6 -0.82 -6.03 -36.61
N PHE A 7 -1.49 -7.16 -36.85
CA PHE A 7 -2.11 -7.96 -35.79
C PHE A 7 -1.11 -8.73 -34.91
N GLY A 8 0.20 -8.62 -35.18
CA GLY A 8 1.25 -9.35 -34.49
C GLY A 8 1.08 -10.88 -34.56
N THR A 9 2.03 -11.62 -34.00
CA THR A 9 1.91 -13.08 -33.81
C THR A 9 1.70 -13.36 -32.33
N ILE A 10 0.70 -14.19 -31.98
CA ILE A 10 0.46 -14.63 -30.60
C ILE A 10 1.33 -15.87 -30.36
N SER A 11 2.34 -15.74 -29.50
CA SER A 11 3.15 -16.87 -29.05
C SER A 11 2.60 -17.41 -27.72
N ALA A 12 2.12 -18.65 -27.73
CA ALA A 12 1.57 -19.32 -26.54
C ALA A 12 2.61 -19.42 -25.40
N GLU A 13 3.89 -19.56 -25.74
CA GLU A 13 4.99 -19.60 -24.77
C GLU A 13 5.18 -18.27 -24.05
N ASN A 14 5.24 -17.14 -24.77
CA ASN A 14 5.36 -15.82 -24.15
C ASN A 14 4.11 -15.50 -23.31
N LEU A 15 2.93 -15.91 -23.77
CA LEU A 15 1.70 -15.75 -23.01
C LEU A 15 1.77 -16.53 -21.68
N ALA A 16 2.22 -17.79 -21.72
CA ALA A 16 2.38 -18.60 -20.52
C ALA A 16 3.41 -17.99 -19.55
N GLN A 17 4.55 -17.52 -20.06
CA GLN A 17 5.58 -16.85 -19.24
C GLN A 17 5.05 -15.56 -18.60
N ASN A 18 4.33 -14.73 -19.36
CA ASN A 18 3.74 -13.49 -18.84
C ASN A 18 2.67 -13.76 -17.78
N VAL A 19 1.84 -14.80 -17.95
CA VAL A 19 0.86 -15.22 -16.94
C VAL A 19 1.55 -15.68 -15.67
N VAL A 20 2.60 -16.50 -15.78
CA VAL A 20 3.38 -16.96 -14.61
C VAL A 20 4.03 -15.76 -13.91
N ALA A 21 4.64 -14.84 -14.64
CA ALA A 21 5.23 -13.63 -14.08
C ALA A 21 4.18 -12.78 -13.34
N ALA A 22 3.01 -12.56 -13.93
CA ALA A 22 1.92 -11.81 -13.31
C ALA A 22 1.44 -12.44 -12.00
N ILE A 23 1.31 -13.78 -11.96
CA ILE A 23 0.94 -14.51 -10.73
C ILE A 23 2.02 -14.33 -9.65
N LEU A 24 3.30 -14.43 -10.02
CA LEU A 24 4.40 -14.28 -9.06
C LEU A 24 4.47 -12.86 -8.49
N TYR A 25 4.34 -11.83 -9.33
CA TYR A 25 4.27 -10.44 -8.88
C TYR A 25 3.03 -10.18 -8.01
N PHE A 26 1.89 -10.78 -8.33
CA PHE A 26 0.71 -10.72 -7.48
C PHE A 26 0.97 -11.32 -6.10
N VAL A 27 1.61 -12.50 -6.02
CA VAL A 27 1.96 -13.14 -4.74
C VAL A 27 2.90 -12.25 -3.92
N ILE A 28 3.95 -11.71 -4.54
CA ILE A 28 4.89 -10.80 -3.86
C ILE A 28 4.15 -9.54 -3.37
N GLY A 29 3.36 -8.89 -4.24
CA GLY A 29 2.59 -7.71 -3.88
C GLY A 29 1.61 -7.98 -2.74
N ALA A 30 0.93 -9.13 -2.76
CA ALA A 30 0.03 -9.55 -1.69
C ALA A 30 0.76 -9.78 -0.36
N LEU A 31 1.96 -10.39 -0.38
CA LEU A 31 2.78 -10.58 0.82
C LEU A 31 3.23 -9.24 1.41
N VAL A 32 3.67 -8.30 0.58
CA VAL A 32 4.07 -6.96 1.04
C VAL A 32 2.87 -6.19 1.60
N LEU A 33 1.71 -6.25 0.92
CA LEU A 33 0.48 -5.64 1.43
C LEU A 33 0.06 -6.24 2.78
N ALA A 34 0.12 -7.56 2.93
CA ALA A 34 -0.17 -8.24 4.19
C ALA A 34 0.78 -7.80 5.30
N ALA A 35 2.08 -7.68 5.01
CA ALA A 35 3.07 -7.14 5.94
C ALA A 35 2.76 -5.68 6.31
N GLY A 36 2.37 -4.85 5.33
CA GLY A 36 1.91 -3.50 5.55
C GLY A 36 0.69 -3.42 6.47
N PHE A 37 -0.33 -4.23 6.22
CA PHE A 37 -1.52 -4.28 7.08
C PHE A 37 -1.20 -4.73 8.50
N ALA A 38 -0.33 -5.73 8.66
CA ALA A 38 0.13 -6.17 9.98
C ALA A 38 0.91 -5.06 10.71
N MET A 39 1.78 -4.34 9.99
CA MET A 39 2.51 -3.19 10.54
C MET A 39 1.55 -2.09 10.99
N VAL A 40 0.55 -1.76 10.19
CA VAL A 40 -0.47 -0.75 10.51
C VAL A 40 -1.28 -1.15 11.76
N ASP A 41 -1.76 -2.38 11.84
CA ASP A 41 -2.51 -2.88 13.02
C ASP A 41 -1.65 -2.90 14.28
N LEU A 42 -0.34 -3.16 14.15
CA LEU A 42 0.60 -3.18 15.27
C LEU A 42 0.91 -1.78 15.81
N LEU A 43 1.14 -0.81 14.91
CA LEU A 43 1.50 0.55 15.31
C LEU A 43 0.28 1.39 15.69
N THR A 44 -0.91 1.04 15.21
CA THR A 44 -2.12 1.83 15.49
C THR A 44 -2.73 1.39 16.84
N PRO A 45 -2.89 2.32 17.82
CA PRO A 45 -3.43 1.98 19.12
C PRO A 45 -4.94 1.68 19.05
N GLY A 46 -5.35 0.62 19.77
CA GLY A 46 -6.71 0.08 19.72
C GLY A 46 -6.88 -0.78 18.47
N ARG A 47 -6.94 -2.12 18.64
CA ARG A 47 -6.91 -3.14 17.57
C ARG A 47 -7.66 -2.67 16.31
N LEU A 48 -6.93 -2.11 15.34
CA LEU A 48 -7.54 -1.31 14.26
C LEU A 48 -8.51 -2.16 13.46
N ARG A 49 -8.16 -3.42 13.19
CA ARG A 49 -9.06 -4.39 12.54
C ARG A 49 -10.39 -4.59 13.29
N HIS A 50 -10.37 -4.59 14.62
CA HIS A 50 -11.58 -4.72 15.42
C HIS A 50 -12.42 -3.45 15.33
N LEU A 51 -11.76 -2.29 15.41
CA LEU A 51 -12.42 -0.99 15.30
C LEU A 51 -13.08 -0.79 13.93
N VAL A 52 -12.43 -1.25 12.85
CA VAL A 52 -12.92 -1.13 11.46
C VAL A 52 -14.02 -2.16 11.15
N PHE A 53 -13.78 -3.43 11.45
CA PHE A 53 -14.63 -4.53 10.96
C PHE A 53 -15.65 -5.06 11.96
N VAL A 54 -15.49 -4.76 13.26
CA VAL A 54 -16.40 -5.23 14.33
C VAL A 54 -17.17 -4.07 14.95
N GLU A 55 -16.47 -2.99 15.33
CA GLU A 55 -17.12 -1.83 15.97
C GLU A 55 -17.54 -0.74 14.98
N TYR A 56 -17.12 -0.85 13.72
CA TYR A 56 -17.45 0.09 12.64
C TYR A 56 -17.19 1.56 13.01
N ARG A 57 -16.09 1.84 13.71
CA ARG A 57 -15.73 3.20 14.14
C ARG A 57 -15.39 4.05 12.91
N PRO A 58 -16.07 5.19 12.68
CA PRO A 58 -15.92 5.95 11.44
C PRO A 58 -14.52 6.55 11.28
N ASN A 59 -13.88 6.98 12.36
CA ASN A 59 -12.51 7.52 12.32
C ASN A 59 -11.48 6.43 12.01
N ALA A 60 -11.62 5.25 12.63
CA ALA A 60 -10.78 4.10 12.32
C ALA A 60 -10.89 3.70 10.85
N VAL A 61 -12.11 3.66 10.30
CA VAL A 61 -12.36 3.36 8.88
C VAL A 61 -11.70 4.41 7.98
N ALA A 62 -11.86 5.69 8.27
CA ALA A 62 -11.27 6.77 7.49
C ALA A 62 -9.74 6.67 7.45
N VAL A 63 -9.08 6.56 8.62
CA VAL A 63 -7.62 6.46 8.73
C VAL A 63 -7.12 5.18 8.05
N ALA A 64 -7.73 4.02 8.35
CA ALA A 64 -7.36 2.74 7.75
C ALA A 64 -7.46 2.77 6.21
N SER A 65 -8.52 3.39 5.67
CA SER A 65 -8.70 3.51 4.22
C SER A 65 -7.57 4.29 3.54
N GLY A 66 -7.15 5.42 4.13
CA GLY A 66 -6.03 6.21 3.61
C GLY A 66 -4.71 5.47 3.69
N MET A 67 -4.49 4.72 4.78
CA MET A 67 -3.29 3.91 4.97
C MET A 67 -3.22 2.72 4.00
N TYR A 68 -4.33 2.03 3.77
CA TYR A 68 -4.37 0.91 2.82
C TYR A 68 -4.17 1.39 1.40
N ALA A 69 -4.74 2.55 1.04
CA ALA A 69 -4.48 3.20 -0.24
C ALA A 69 -2.99 3.60 -0.38
N ALA A 70 -2.38 4.15 0.67
CA ALA A 70 -0.96 4.48 0.70
C ALA A 70 -0.07 3.25 0.43
N LEU A 71 -0.32 2.16 1.15
CA LEU A 71 0.41 0.91 0.99
C LEU A 71 0.23 0.32 -0.41
N ALA A 72 -0.98 0.38 -0.98
CA ALA A 72 -1.24 -0.07 -2.34
C ALA A 72 -0.43 0.71 -3.37
N ILE A 73 -0.38 2.04 -3.26
CA ILE A 73 0.40 2.89 -4.18
C ILE A 73 1.88 2.56 -4.10
N VAL A 74 2.42 2.42 -2.88
CA VAL A 74 3.82 2.04 -2.65
C VAL A 74 4.17 0.69 -3.28
N VAL A 75 3.32 -0.33 -3.07
CA VAL A 75 3.54 -1.67 -3.62
C VAL A 75 3.46 -1.68 -5.14
N VAL A 76 2.50 -0.96 -5.72
CA VAL A 76 2.39 -0.80 -7.17
C VAL A 76 3.63 -0.13 -7.74
N SER A 77 4.14 0.94 -7.13
CA SER A 77 5.38 1.58 -7.56
C SER A 77 6.59 0.66 -7.44
N ALA A 78 6.72 -0.11 -6.36
CA ALA A 78 7.82 -1.07 -6.20
C ALA A 78 7.81 -2.16 -7.29
N ILE A 79 6.63 -2.61 -7.71
CA ILE A 79 6.50 -3.57 -8.82
C ILE A 79 6.86 -2.90 -10.16
N ILE A 80 6.41 -1.67 -10.40
CA ILE A 80 6.71 -0.93 -11.63
C ILE A 80 8.21 -0.62 -11.76
N ALA A 81 8.88 -0.30 -10.65
CA ALA A 81 10.30 0.01 -10.60
C ALA A 81 11.22 -1.22 -10.76
N SER A 82 10.66 -2.42 -10.61
CA SER A 82 11.43 -3.65 -10.58
C SER A 82 11.99 -4.03 -11.95
N SER A 83 13.13 -4.73 -11.95
CA SER A 83 13.84 -5.11 -13.17
C SER A 83 13.02 -5.99 -14.12
N SER A 84 13.40 -5.98 -15.40
CA SER A 84 12.81 -6.84 -16.44
C SER A 84 13.16 -8.33 -16.29
N GLU A 85 14.20 -8.65 -15.52
CA GLU A 85 14.60 -10.02 -15.23
C GLU A 85 13.74 -10.59 -14.10
N LEU A 86 12.92 -11.61 -14.37
CA LEU A 86 11.86 -12.04 -13.46
C LEU A 86 12.34 -12.31 -12.02
N ALA A 87 13.41 -13.08 -11.84
CA ALA A 87 13.90 -13.42 -10.50
C ALA A 87 14.40 -12.20 -9.72
N GLN A 88 15.13 -11.32 -10.41
CA GLN A 88 15.66 -10.10 -9.82
C GLN A 88 14.54 -9.09 -9.54
N GLY A 89 13.60 -8.92 -10.46
CA GLY A 89 12.46 -8.02 -10.31
C GLY A 89 11.52 -8.45 -9.18
N LEU A 90 11.29 -9.76 -8.99
CA LEU A 90 10.55 -10.26 -7.82
C LEU A 90 11.24 -9.94 -6.50
N LEU A 91 12.58 -10.06 -6.43
CA LEU A 91 13.34 -9.74 -5.23
C LEU A 91 13.34 -8.23 -4.97
N GLU A 92 13.54 -7.41 -6.00
CA GLU A 92 13.48 -5.94 -5.92
C GLU A 92 12.10 -5.46 -5.47
N ALA A 93 11.02 -5.96 -6.09
CA ALA A 93 9.66 -5.61 -5.70
C ALA A 93 9.37 -5.98 -4.23
N LEU A 94 9.88 -7.12 -3.77
CA LEU A 94 9.75 -7.54 -2.37
C LEU A 94 10.53 -6.59 -1.44
N VAL A 95 11.81 -6.34 -1.72
CA VAL A 95 12.69 -5.53 -0.86
C VAL A 95 12.23 -4.08 -0.84
N TYR A 96 12.03 -3.46 -2.00
CA TYR A 96 11.56 -2.08 -2.12
C TYR A 96 10.15 -1.91 -1.56
N GLY A 97 9.27 -2.88 -1.80
CA GLY A 97 7.95 -2.91 -1.16
C GLY A 97 8.03 -2.92 0.36
N LEU A 98 8.87 -3.77 0.95
CA LEU A 98 9.07 -3.83 2.41
C LEU A 98 9.74 -2.56 2.97
N VAL A 99 10.69 -1.96 2.26
CA VAL A 99 11.26 -0.65 2.61
C VAL A 99 10.18 0.41 2.62
N GLY A 100 9.32 0.42 1.59
CA GLY A 100 8.18 1.31 1.52
C GLY A 100 7.22 1.13 2.69
N VAL A 101 6.88 -0.11 3.05
CA VAL A 101 6.08 -0.42 4.25
C VAL A 101 6.75 0.15 5.51
N ALA A 102 8.05 -0.07 5.69
CA ALA A 102 8.78 0.43 6.86
C ALA A 102 8.75 1.96 6.95
N LEU A 103 8.99 2.66 5.83
CA LEU A 103 8.91 4.12 5.76
C LEU A 103 7.50 4.64 6.08
N GLN A 104 6.46 3.94 5.61
CA GLN A 104 5.08 4.26 5.95
C GLN A 104 4.80 4.11 7.46
N GLY A 105 5.37 3.08 8.09
CA GLY A 105 5.27 2.87 9.53
C GLY A 105 5.97 3.97 10.33
N VAL A 106 7.17 4.37 9.91
CA VAL A 106 7.89 5.50 10.50
C VAL A 106 7.06 6.78 10.41
N ALA A 107 6.42 7.03 9.27
CA ALA A 107 5.56 8.20 9.10
C ALA A 107 4.36 8.20 10.06
N LEU A 108 3.76 7.05 10.32
CA LEU A 108 2.69 6.93 11.31
C LEU A 108 3.20 7.25 12.73
N VAL A 109 4.37 6.74 13.12
CA VAL A 109 4.97 7.02 14.44
C VAL A 109 5.29 8.52 14.58
N ILE A 110 5.83 9.14 13.54
CA ILE A 110 6.08 10.59 13.52
C ILE A 110 4.75 11.35 13.67
N LEU A 111 3.71 10.94 12.94
CA LEU A 111 2.41 11.59 13.00
C LEU A 111 1.78 11.48 14.39
N GLU A 112 1.89 10.32 15.03
CA GLU A 112 1.46 10.12 16.42
C GLU A 112 2.21 11.03 17.40
N GLY A 113 3.52 11.23 17.19
CA GLY A 113 4.33 12.13 18.02
C GLY A 113 4.07 13.62 17.78
N VAL A 114 3.71 14.01 16.55
CA VAL A 114 3.50 15.42 16.17
C VAL A 114 2.08 15.89 16.45
N VAL A 115 1.07 15.04 16.28
CA VAL A 115 -0.34 15.44 16.44
C VAL A 115 -0.68 15.54 17.94
N PRO A 116 -0.96 16.75 18.48
CA PRO A 116 -1.30 16.92 19.88
C PRO A 116 -2.71 16.37 20.14
N GLY A 117 -2.77 15.23 20.80
CA GLY A 117 -3.99 14.52 21.14
C GLY A 117 -3.71 13.03 21.27
N ARG A 118 -4.50 12.31 22.06
CA ARG A 118 -4.40 10.85 22.07
C ARG A 118 -4.91 10.37 20.71
N PHE A 119 -4.00 10.03 19.79
CA PHE A 119 -4.32 9.43 18.48
C PHE A 119 -5.33 8.28 18.62
N ARG A 120 -5.21 7.54 19.73
CA ARG A 120 -6.18 6.56 20.21
C ARG A 120 -7.60 7.10 20.39
N ASP A 121 -7.77 8.21 21.11
CA ASP A 121 -9.08 8.83 21.36
C ASP A 121 -9.73 9.28 20.03
N LEU A 122 -8.92 9.71 19.06
CA LEU A 122 -9.40 10.04 17.72
C LEU A 122 -9.92 8.80 17.00
N ILE A 123 -9.17 7.69 17.02
CA ILE A 123 -9.53 6.46 16.31
C ILE A 123 -10.75 5.76 16.95
N GLU A 124 -10.84 5.74 18.28
CA GLU A 124 -11.92 5.09 19.04
C GLU A 124 -13.23 5.89 19.04
N ALA A 125 -13.25 7.14 18.58
CA ALA A 125 -14.43 8.00 18.66
C ALA A 125 -15.63 7.48 17.83
N ASP A 126 -16.82 7.59 18.43
CA ASP A 126 -18.10 7.14 17.86
C ASP A 126 -18.56 7.96 16.65
N ARG A 127 -18.07 9.20 16.51
CA ARG A 127 -18.47 10.12 15.44
C ARG A 127 -17.27 10.49 14.58
N LEU A 128 -17.54 10.65 13.28
CA LEU A 128 -16.53 11.08 12.32
C LEU A 128 -16.03 12.48 12.70
N HIS A 129 -14.75 12.59 13.06
CA HIS A 129 -14.12 13.86 13.33
C HIS A 129 -13.35 14.30 12.07
N PRO A 130 -13.46 15.57 11.63
CA PRO A 130 -12.78 16.04 10.41
C PRO A 130 -11.26 15.81 10.42
N SER A 131 -10.63 15.80 11.60
CA SER A 131 -9.20 15.50 11.73
C SER A 131 -8.84 14.08 11.29
N ALA A 132 -9.73 13.09 11.41
CA ALA A 132 -9.47 11.73 10.94
C ALA A 132 -9.31 11.66 9.41
N ILE A 133 -10.09 12.46 8.67
CA ILE A 133 -9.95 12.60 7.22
C ILE A 133 -8.62 13.29 6.89
N ALA A 134 -8.29 14.37 7.60
CA ALA A 134 -7.01 15.05 7.41
C ALA A 134 -5.82 14.11 7.66
N THR A 135 -5.87 13.32 8.74
CA THR A 135 -4.88 12.27 9.06
C THR A 135 -4.78 11.23 7.94
N ALA A 136 -5.92 10.73 7.43
CA ALA A 136 -5.94 9.77 6.32
C ALA A 136 -5.27 10.35 5.06
N VAL A 137 -5.55 11.61 4.72
CA VAL A 137 -4.96 12.30 3.56
C VAL A 137 -3.47 12.54 3.75
N VAL A 138 -3.02 12.92 4.95
CA VAL A 138 -1.59 13.08 5.25
C VAL A 138 -0.85 11.76 5.07
N LEU A 139 -1.37 10.66 5.63
CA LEU A 139 -0.75 9.34 5.49
C LEU A 139 -0.74 8.87 4.03
N LEU A 140 -1.81 9.16 3.28
CA LEU A 140 -1.88 8.89 1.85
C LEU A 140 -0.84 9.69 1.06
N ALA A 141 -0.68 10.99 1.37
CA ALA A 141 0.33 11.84 0.75
C ALA A 141 1.75 11.33 1.01
N VAL A 142 2.03 10.87 2.24
CA VAL A 142 3.31 10.22 2.54
C VAL A 142 3.50 8.94 1.73
N GLY A 143 2.45 8.14 1.57
CA GLY A 143 2.48 6.98 0.67
C GLY A 143 2.82 7.35 -0.76
N GLY A 144 2.27 8.46 -1.27
CA GLY A 144 2.61 8.98 -2.60
C GLY A 144 4.07 9.42 -2.72
N VAL A 145 4.62 10.11 -1.72
CA VAL A 145 6.04 10.49 -1.69
C VAL A 145 6.94 9.26 -1.66
N ASN A 146 6.59 8.28 -0.84
CA ASN A 146 7.31 7.03 -0.71
C ASN A 146 7.28 6.24 -2.03
N ALA A 147 6.12 6.16 -2.67
CA ALA A 147 5.93 5.53 -3.97
C ALA A 147 6.77 6.21 -5.08
N ALA A 148 6.89 7.54 -5.05
CA ALA A 148 7.75 8.29 -5.97
C ALA A 148 9.25 8.13 -5.66
N ALA A 149 9.62 7.85 -4.41
CA ALA A 149 11.02 7.60 -4.03
C ALA A 149 11.50 6.20 -4.43
N LEU A 150 10.58 5.25 -4.60
CA LEU A 150 10.86 3.88 -5.01
C LEU A 150 10.80 3.66 -6.53
N SER A 151 10.18 4.59 -7.27
CA SER A 151 9.94 4.49 -8.73
C SER A 151 11.13 4.91 -9.57
#